data_AF-A0AA95L6P5-F1
#
_entry.id   AF-A0AA95L6P5-F1
#
_cell.length_a   1.000
_cell.length_b   1.000
_cell.length_c   1.000
_cell.angle_alpha   90.00
_cell.angle_beta   90.00
_cell.angle_gamma   90.00
#
_symmetry.space_group_name_H-M   'P 1'
#
loop_
_entity.id
_entity.type
_entity.pdbx_description
1 polymer ?
#
loop_
_entity_poly.entity_id
_entity_poly.type
_entity_poly.pdbx_seq_one_letter_code
_entity_poly.pdbx_strand_id
1 'polypeptide(L)'
;MSFLKRQLVPTTHPNESGFLEQNGDAYPCDFYINDEYKLGNVGEDALSDLLISPIYSEFLRLKPNLPDKCKSCKYLKLCHGGCPRNRKKDDAIQPDYFCDSYLQIYDYAHERMERLAENIKRQWLWNHLHSGHRKPDRNDYCLCGSGRKFKKCCDLLLSTKHS
;
A
#
# COMPACT_ATOMS: atom_id res chain seq x y z
N MET A 1 36.02 -2.16 18.83
CA MET A 1 34.93 -3.15 18.69
C MET A 1 33.67 -2.44 18.24
N SER A 2 33.53 -2.17 16.93
CA SER A 2 32.36 -1.47 16.37
C SER A 2 31.30 -2.48 15.94
N PHE A 3 30.43 -2.85 16.87
CA PHE A 3 29.19 -3.54 16.54
C PHE A 3 28.06 -2.53 16.35
N LEU A 4 27.21 -2.77 15.35
CA LEU A 4 25.92 -2.13 15.06
C LEU A 4 25.95 -0.77 14.34
N LYS A 5 26.42 -0.76 13.09
CA LYS A 5 25.65 -0.07 12.04
C LYS A 5 24.68 -1.09 11.46
N ARG A 6 23.47 -1.20 12.04
CA ARG A 6 22.32 -1.71 11.28
C ARG A 6 22.17 -0.75 10.10
N GLN A 7 22.58 -1.17 8.91
CA GLN A 7 22.16 -0.54 7.66
C GLN A 7 20.64 -0.62 7.64
N LEU A 8 20.00 0.46 8.06
CA LEU A 8 18.63 0.74 7.69
C LEU A 8 18.67 0.91 6.18
N VAL A 9 18.23 -0.13 5.45
CA VAL A 9 17.93 -0.02 4.03
C VAL A 9 16.97 1.16 3.88
N PRO A 10 17.26 2.18 3.05
CA PRO A 10 16.34 3.28 2.84
C PRO A 10 15.10 2.70 2.16
N THR A 11 14.02 2.50 2.92
CA THR A 11 12.74 2.03 2.38
C THR A 11 12.07 3.17 1.61
N THR A 12 12.58 3.48 0.42
CA THR A 12 11.94 4.46 -0.47
C THR A 12 10.65 3.92 -1.10
N HIS A 13 10.36 2.62 -0.95
CA HIS A 13 9.10 2.00 -1.39
C HIS A 13 8.46 1.19 -0.24
N PRO A 14 7.37 1.67 0.38
CA PRO A 14 6.75 1.02 1.56
C PRO A 14 6.02 -0.31 1.25
N ASN A 15 6.23 -0.92 0.09
CA ASN A 15 5.54 -2.14 -0.36
C ASN A 15 6.49 -3.11 -1.07
N GLU A 16 7.70 -3.30 -0.56
CA GLU A 16 8.64 -4.31 -1.07
C GLU A 16 8.30 -5.68 -0.48
N SER A 17 7.90 -6.62 -1.33
CA SER A 17 7.61 -8.01 -0.98
C SER A 17 8.29 -8.90 -2.00
N GLY A 18 8.89 -10.00 -1.54
CA GLY A 18 9.55 -10.98 -2.39
C GLY A 18 9.11 -12.39 -2.01
N PHE A 19 9.29 -13.32 -2.94
CA PHE A 19 9.02 -14.73 -2.81
C PHE A 19 10.35 -15.49 -2.87
N LEU A 20 10.53 -16.47 -1.98
CA LEU A 20 11.74 -17.28 -1.90
C LEU A 20 11.38 -18.74 -2.18
N GLU A 21 12.06 -19.34 -3.15
CA GLU A 21 11.94 -20.75 -3.44
C GLU A 21 12.77 -21.61 -2.48
N GLN A 22 12.46 -22.90 -2.41
CA GLN A 22 13.14 -23.83 -1.50
C GLN A 22 14.65 -23.95 -1.74
N ASN A 23 15.10 -23.70 -2.97
CA ASN A 23 16.52 -23.69 -3.34
C ASN A 23 17.24 -22.35 -3.02
N GLY A 24 16.54 -21.39 -2.42
CA GLY A 24 17.06 -20.07 -2.09
C GLY A 24 16.88 -19.03 -3.19
N ASP A 25 16.33 -19.38 -4.36
CA ASP A 25 16.11 -18.40 -5.42
C ASP A 25 15.05 -17.37 -5.00
N ALA A 26 15.36 -16.10 -5.24
CA ALA A 26 14.50 -14.98 -4.91
C ALA A 26 13.79 -14.43 -6.14
N TYR A 27 12.50 -14.16 -6.00
CA TYR A 27 11.62 -13.60 -7.01
C TYR A 27 10.79 -12.45 -6.42
N PRO A 28 10.28 -11.53 -7.25
CA PRO A 28 9.48 -10.42 -6.73
C PRO A 28 8.04 -10.81 -6.37
N CYS A 29 7.53 -11.94 -6.87
CA CYS A 29 6.16 -12.41 -6.67
C CYS A 29 6.05 -13.89 -7.08
N ASP A 30 5.18 -14.63 -6.40
CA ASP A 30 4.83 -16.03 -6.71
C ASP A 30 4.28 -16.25 -8.13
N PHE A 31 3.66 -15.25 -8.76
CA PHE A 31 3.22 -15.32 -10.15
C PHE A 31 4.31 -15.07 -11.20
N TYR A 32 5.53 -14.71 -10.77
CA TYR A 32 6.65 -14.31 -11.63
C TYR A 32 7.91 -15.15 -11.35
N ILE A 33 7.73 -16.45 -11.14
CA ILE A 33 8.82 -17.41 -10.90
C ILE A 33 9.34 -17.91 -12.25
N ASN A 34 10.24 -17.13 -12.85
CA ASN A 34 10.98 -17.51 -14.06
C ASN A 34 12.28 -16.70 -14.18
N ASP A 35 13.17 -17.11 -15.09
CA ASP A 35 14.51 -16.54 -15.22
C ASP A 35 14.53 -15.02 -15.51
N GLU A 36 13.51 -14.47 -16.17
CA GLU A 36 13.39 -13.02 -16.45
C GLU A 36 13.25 -12.20 -15.15
N TYR A 37 12.64 -12.78 -14.11
CA TYR A 37 12.34 -12.11 -12.85
C TYR A 37 13.15 -12.65 -11.66
N LYS A 38 14.15 -13.50 -11.90
CA LYS A 38 15.02 -14.01 -10.84
C LYS A 38 15.91 -12.88 -10.29
N LEU A 39 15.78 -12.57 -9.01
CA LEU A 39 16.50 -11.47 -8.36
C LEU A 39 17.91 -11.89 -7.92
N GLY A 40 18.12 -13.19 -7.67
CA GLY A 40 19.36 -13.79 -7.16
C GLY A 40 19.05 -15.01 -6.27
N ASN A 41 19.99 -15.38 -5.39
CA ASN A 41 19.81 -16.47 -4.44
C ASN A 41 20.19 -16.03 -3.01
N VAL A 42 19.29 -16.19 -2.04
CA VAL A 42 19.51 -15.72 -0.65
C VAL A 42 20.60 -16.48 0.11
N GLY A 43 21.05 -17.62 -0.40
CA GLY A 43 22.21 -18.34 0.13
C GLY A 43 23.54 -17.74 -0.32
N GLU A 44 23.54 -16.93 -1.36
CA GLU A 44 24.74 -16.37 -2.01
C GLU A 44 24.77 -14.83 -1.93
N ASP A 45 23.62 -14.18 -2.04
CA ASP A 45 23.46 -12.74 -2.13
C ASP A 45 22.90 -12.13 -0.83
N ALA A 46 23.29 -10.89 -0.52
CA ALA A 46 22.66 -10.15 0.56
C ALA A 46 21.24 -9.75 0.18
N LEU A 47 20.29 -9.89 1.12
CA LEU A 47 18.89 -9.52 0.89
C LEU A 47 18.73 -8.05 0.44
N SER A 48 19.58 -7.14 0.94
CA SER A 48 19.59 -5.74 0.49
C SER A 48 19.87 -5.62 -1.00
N ASP A 49 20.76 -6.45 -1.53
CA ASP A 49 21.23 -6.39 -2.92
C ASP A 49 20.14 -6.92 -3.85
N LEU A 50 19.43 -7.98 -3.43
CA LEU A 50 18.24 -8.49 -4.10
C LEU A 50 17.14 -7.42 -4.21
N LEU A 51 16.90 -6.67 -3.11
CA LEU A 51 15.85 -5.64 -3.03
C LEU A 51 16.18 -4.35 -3.79
N ILE A 52 17.45 -4.09 -4.11
CA ILE A 52 17.85 -2.96 -4.97
C ILE A 52 18.23 -3.40 -6.39
N SER A 53 17.99 -4.67 -6.73
CA SER A 53 18.35 -5.21 -8.03
C SER A 53 17.63 -4.47 -9.17
N PRO A 54 18.28 -4.32 -10.35
CA PRO A 54 17.65 -3.71 -11.52
C PRO A 54 16.37 -4.45 -11.94
N ILE A 55 16.37 -5.78 -11.84
CA ILE A 55 15.23 -6.64 -12.18
C ILE A 55 14.03 -6.30 -11.28
N TYR A 56 14.27 -6.18 -9.97
CA TYR A 56 13.20 -5.82 -9.05
C TYR A 56 12.71 -4.39 -9.27
N SER A 57 13.62 -3.46 -9.58
CA SER A 57 13.26 -2.08 -9.92
C SER A 57 12.35 -1.99 -11.16
N GLU A 58 12.64 -2.75 -12.21
CA GLU A 58 11.76 -2.82 -13.40
C GLU A 58 10.43 -3.51 -13.08
N PHE A 59 10.43 -4.57 -12.27
CA PHE A 59 9.20 -5.20 -11.81
C PHE A 59 8.30 -4.22 -11.05
N LEU A 60 8.86 -3.43 -10.13
CA LEU A 60 8.12 -2.45 -9.36
C LEU A 60 7.49 -1.36 -10.24
N ARG A 61 8.06 -1.06 -11.41
CA ARG A 61 7.49 -0.13 -12.40
C ARG A 61 6.25 -0.66 -13.10
N LEU A 62 6.00 -1.96 -13.06
CA LEU A 62 4.77 -2.52 -13.61
C LEU A 62 3.55 -1.90 -12.92
N LYS A 63 3.53 -1.82 -11.59
CA LYS A 63 2.36 -1.35 -10.82
C LYS A 63 1.90 0.08 -11.17
N PRO A 64 2.76 1.11 -11.19
CA PRO A 64 2.37 2.47 -11.59
C PRO A 64 2.12 2.63 -13.10
N ASN A 65 2.53 1.68 -13.95
CA ASN A 65 2.30 1.72 -15.39
C ASN A 65 0.83 1.41 -15.73
N LEU A 66 -0.01 2.44 -15.78
CA LEU A 66 -1.47 2.31 -15.89
C LEU A 66 -2.01 2.92 -17.19
N PRO A 67 -3.12 2.36 -17.74
CA PRO A 67 -3.80 2.97 -18.88
C PRO A 67 -4.48 4.29 -18.46
N ASP A 68 -4.73 5.18 -19.41
CA ASP A 68 -5.27 6.52 -19.12
C ASP A 68 -6.62 6.49 -18.41
N LYS A 69 -7.49 5.52 -18.75
CA LYS A 69 -8.78 5.32 -18.04
C LYS A 69 -8.61 5.09 -16.54
N CYS A 70 -7.52 4.45 -16.12
CA CYS A 70 -7.23 4.24 -14.70
C CYS A 70 -6.70 5.52 -14.04
N LYS A 71 -5.88 6.31 -14.74
CA LYS A 71 -5.30 7.57 -14.23
C LYS A 71 -6.39 8.60 -13.87
N SER A 72 -7.50 8.62 -14.61
CA SER A 72 -8.66 9.48 -14.33
C SER A 72 -9.75 8.83 -13.47
N CYS A 73 -9.59 7.57 -13.05
CA CYS A 73 -10.63 6.84 -12.32
C CYS A 73 -10.78 7.33 -10.87
N LYS A 74 -12.02 7.61 -10.45
CA LYS A 74 -12.35 8.04 -9.07
C LYS A 74 -11.91 7.03 -7.99
N TYR A 75 -11.83 5.74 -8.33
CA TYR A 75 -11.43 4.67 -7.41
C TYR A 75 -9.95 4.27 -7.50
N LEU A 76 -9.12 5.00 -8.25
CA LEU A 76 -7.70 4.68 -8.38
C LEU A 76 -6.98 4.61 -7.02
N LYS A 77 -7.38 5.45 -6.06
CA LYS A 77 -6.81 5.45 -4.70
C LYS A 77 -7.20 4.23 -3.86
N LEU A 78 -8.19 3.44 -4.30
CA LEU A 78 -8.63 2.22 -3.63
C LEU A 78 -8.03 0.98 -4.29
N CYS A 79 -8.12 0.86 -5.63
CA CYS A 79 -7.63 -0.33 -6.33
C CYS A 79 -6.16 -0.24 -6.73
N HIS A 80 -5.58 0.95 -6.83
CA HIS A 80 -4.24 1.21 -7.35
C HIS A 80 -3.97 0.60 -8.74
N GLY A 81 -5.01 0.42 -9.55
CA GLY A 81 -4.92 -0.19 -10.87
C GLY A 81 -4.93 -1.72 -10.91
N GLY A 82 -5.16 -2.37 -9.76
CA GLY A 82 -5.24 -3.83 -9.64
C GLY A 82 -3.87 -4.52 -9.64
N CYS A 83 -3.88 -5.84 -9.81
CA CYS A 83 -2.67 -6.64 -9.81
C CYS A 83 -2.01 -6.60 -11.20
N PRO A 84 -0.69 -6.33 -11.32
CA PRO A 84 0.02 -6.41 -12.59
C PRO A 84 -0.21 -7.68 -13.38
N ARG A 85 -0.33 -8.82 -12.69
CA ARG A 85 -0.58 -10.14 -13.27
C ARG A 85 -1.89 -10.25 -14.06
N ASN A 86 -2.90 -9.44 -13.72
CA ASN A 86 -4.23 -9.48 -14.33
C ASN A 86 -4.38 -8.51 -15.50
N ARG A 87 -3.36 -7.69 -15.78
CA ARG A 87 -3.35 -6.79 -16.94
C ARG A 87 -2.78 -7.58 -18.11
N LYS A 88 -3.62 -7.92 -19.08
CA LYS A 88 -3.21 -8.69 -20.27
C LYS A 88 -2.04 -7.98 -20.98
N LYS A 89 -1.03 -8.76 -21.38
CA LYS A 89 0.17 -8.33 -22.09
C LYS A 89 0.01 -8.41 -23.63
N ASP A 90 -1.13 -8.00 -24.18
CA ASP A 90 -1.14 -7.67 -25.61
C ASP A 90 -0.42 -6.33 -25.80
N ASP A 91 -0.16 -5.90 -27.04
CA ASP A 91 0.63 -4.69 -27.38
C ASP A 91 0.17 -3.36 -26.73
N ALA A 92 -0.95 -3.36 -26.00
CA ALA A 92 -1.47 -2.22 -25.25
C ALA A 92 -1.63 -2.53 -23.76
N ILE A 93 -1.20 -1.60 -22.90
CA ILE A 93 -1.43 -1.65 -21.46
C ILE A 93 -2.94 -1.64 -21.20
N GLN A 94 -3.45 -2.77 -20.69
CA GLN A 94 -4.86 -2.90 -20.34
C GLN A 94 -5.11 -2.70 -18.83
N PRO A 95 -6.33 -2.33 -18.46
CA PRO A 95 -6.80 -2.38 -17.07
C PRO A 95 -6.74 -3.80 -16.51
N ASP A 96 -6.78 -3.92 -15.18
CA ASP A 96 -6.97 -5.22 -14.52
C ASP A 96 -8.23 -5.91 -15.08
N TYR A 97 -8.13 -7.21 -15.35
CA TYR A 97 -9.25 -8.04 -15.81
C TYR A 97 -10.53 -7.86 -14.97
N PHE A 98 -10.42 -7.63 -13.66
CA PHE A 98 -11.53 -7.43 -12.74
C PHE A 98 -11.95 -5.97 -12.56
N CYS A 99 -11.46 -5.04 -13.40
CA CYS A 99 -11.75 -3.60 -13.28
C CYS A 99 -13.27 -3.34 -13.20
N ASP A 100 -14.08 -3.96 -14.04
CA ASP A 100 -15.52 -3.72 -14.07
C ASP A 100 -16.23 -4.26 -12.81
N SER A 101 -15.73 -5.35 -12.25
CA SER A 101 -16.19 -5.88 -10.97
C SER A 101 -15.84 -4.94 -9.82
N TYR A 102 -14.63 -4.36 -9.83
CA TYR A 102 -14.23 -3.36 -8.84
C TYR A 102 -15.10 -2.10 -8.92
N LEU A 103 -15.41 -1.61 -10.13
CA LEU A 103 -16.30 -0.48 -10.29
C LEU A 103 -17.68 -0.76 -9.69
N GLN A 104 -18.29 -1.90 -10.03
CA GLN A 104 -19.62 -2.29 -9.52
C GLN A 104 -19.65 -2.38 -7.98
N ILE A 105 -18.69 -3.07 -7.37
CA ILE A 105 -18.69 -3.23 -5.91
C ILE A 105 -18.37 -1.91 -5.20
N TYR A 106 -17.47 -1.08 -5.75
CA TYR A 106 -17.16 0.21 -5.14
C TYR A 106 -18.32 1.17 -5.29
N ASP A 107 -18.96 1.27 -6.44
CA ASP A 107 -20.17 2.08 -6.61
C ASP A 107 -21.27 1.65 -5.62
N TYR A 108 -21.46 0.36 -5.43
CA TYR A 108 -22.44 -0.17 -4.47
C TYR A 108 -22.05 0.09 -3.00
N ALA A 109 -20.78 -0.12 -2.63
CA ALA A 109 -20.36 -0.22 -1.23
C ALA A 109 -19.68 1.03 -0.68
N HIS A 110 -19.17 1.93 -1.52
CA HIS A 110 -18.24 3.01 -1.12
C HIS A 110 -18.76 3.84 0.05
N GLU A 111 -19.96 4.41 -0.04
CA GLU A 111 -20.51 5.24 1.05
C GLU A 111 -20.69 4.47 2.36
N ARG A 112 -21.11 3.20 2.29
CA ARG A 112 -21.27 2.36 3.49
C ARG A 112 -19.93 2.06 4.13
N MET A 113 -18.90 1.80 3.32
CA MET A 113 -17.54 1.57 3.79
C MET A 113 -16.92 2.83 4.39
N GLU A 114 -17.19 4.01 3.81
CA GLU A 114 -16.74 5.29 4.39
C GLU A 114 -17.39 5.55 5.75
N ARG A 115 -18.72 5.37 5.86
CA ARG A 115 -19.43 5.47 7.14
C ARG A 115 -18.89 4.50 8.18
N LEU A 116 -18.64 3.25 7.79
CA LEU A 116 -18.05 2.24 8.68
C LEU A 116 -16.64 2.64 9.14
N ALA A 117 -15.79 3.08 8.21
CA ALA A 117 -14.43 3.53 8.53
C ALA A 117 -14.43 4.74 9.47
N GLU A 118 -15.34 5.69 9.27
CA GLU A 118 -15.53 6.80 10.21
C GLU A 118 -15.95 6.33 11.59
N ASN A 119 -16.92 5.41 11.68
CA ASN A 119 -17.40 4.88 12.96
C ASN A 119 -16.30 4.13 13.73
N ILE A 120 -15.53 3.26 13.04
CA ILE A 120 -14.38 2.57 13.64
C ILE A 120 -13.35 3.58 14.15
N LYS A 121 -13.04 4.61 13.34
CA LYS A 121 -12.07 5.65 13.70
C LYS A 121 -12.55 6.52 14.86
N ARG A 122 -13.85 6.81 14.94
CA ARG A 122 -14.49 7.50 16.08
C ARG A 122 -14.37 6.68 17.34
N GLN A 123 -14.73 5.40 17.30
CA GLN A 123 -14.64 4.51 18.45
C GLN A 123 -13.21 4.39 18.95
N TRP A 124 -12.25 4.19 18.04
CA TRP A 124 -10.83 4.14 18.37
C TRP A 124 -10.34 5.44 19.04
N LEU A 125 -10.71 6.60 18.48
CA LEU A 125 -10.34 7.90 19.03
C LEU A 125 -10.97 8.14 20.41
N TRP A 126 -12.24 7.76 20.59
CA TRP A 126 -12.93 7.85 21.86
C TRP A 126 -12.21 7.01 22.92
N ASN A 127 -11.93 5.74 22.62
CA ASN A 127 -11.20 4.85 23.52
C ASN A 127 -9.81 5.43 23.86
N HIS A 128 -9.07 5.94 22.87
CA HIS A 128 -7.74 6.51 23.09
C HIS A 128 -7.76 7.72 24.02
N LEU A 129 -8.72 8.64 23.83
CA LEU A 129 -8.85 9.84 24.67
C LEU A 129 -9.33 9.54 26.10
N HIS A 130 -10.18 8.52 26.27
CA HIS A 130 -10.67 8.09 27.59
C HIS A 130 -9.67 7.18 28.32
N SER A 131 -8.59 6.73 27.67
CA SER A 131 -7.52 5.95 28.31
C SER A 131 -6.49 6.82 29.04
N GLY A 132 -6.74 8.13 29.20
CA GLY A 132 -5.83 9.07 29.86
C GLY A 132 -4.70 9.61 28.97
N HIS A 133 -4.68 9.28 27.67
CA HIS A 133 -3.73 9.87 26.74
C HIS A 133 -4.06 11.34 26.43
N ARG A 134 -3.02 12.17 26.29
CA ARG A 134 -3.18 13.60 25.95
C ARG A 134 -3.80 13.76 24.57
N LYS A 135 -4.88 14.53 24.48
CA LYS A 135 -5.44 14.98 23.20
C LYS A 135 -4.42 15.86 22.46
N PRO A 136 -4.12 15.61 21.17
CA PRO A 136 -3.25 16.48 20.39
C PRO A 136 -3.81 17.90 20.27
N ASP A 137 -2.93 18.89 20.19
CA ASP A 137 -3.33 20.26 19.92
C ASP A 137 -3.83 20.42 18.47
N ARG A 138 -4.59 21.49 18.20
CA ARG A 138 -5.27 21.68 16.90
C ARG A 138 -4.33 21.59 15.69
N ASN A 139 -3.08 22.00 15.84
CA ASN A 139 -2.08 22.03 14.78
C ASN A 139 -1.13 20.83 14.80
N ASP A 140 -1.20 19.96 15.81
CA ASP A 140 -0.40 18.75 15.89
C ASP A 140 -0.82 17.75 14.80
N TYR A 141 0.06 16.80 14.49
CA TYR A 141 -0.30 15.70 13.60
C TYR A 141 -1.37 14.81 14.22
N CYS A 142 -2.27 14.34 13.37
CA CYS A 142 -3.37 13.51 13.82
C CYS A 142 -2.90 12.10 14.20
N LEU A 143 -3.38 11.60 15.35
CA LEU A 143 -3.03 10.28 15.88
C LEU A 143 -3.37 9.09 14.97
N CYS A 144 -4.30 9.26 14.01
CA CYS A 144 -4.69 8.19 13.10
C CYS A 144 -3.68 7.89 11.99
N GLY A 145 -2.51 8.54 11.99
CA GLY A 145 -1.45 8.30 10.98
C GLY A 145 -1.71 8.94 9.62
N SER A 146 -2.79 9.72 9.45
CA SER A 146 -3.12 10.35 8.15
C SER A 146 -2.12 11.39 7.63
N GLY A 147 -1.13 11.80 8.45
CA GLY A 147 -0.23 12.91 8.15
C GLY A 147 -0.89 14.30 8.14
N ARG A 148 -2.20 14.40 8.38
CA ARG A 148 -2.93 15.67 8.45
C ARG A 148 -2.87 16.29 9.84
N LYS A 149 -2.99 17.63 9.93
CA LYS A 149 -3.20 18.33 11.20
C LYS A 149 -4.49 17.85 11.87
N PHE A 150 -4.49 17.70 13.19
CA PHE A 150 -5.58 17.12 13.97
C PHE A 150 -6.93 17.82 13.69
N LYS A 151 -6.95 19.16 13.63
CA LYS A 151 -8.15 19.96 13.29
C LYS A 151 -8.76 19.69 11.91
N LYS A 152 -7.96 19.20 10.95
CA LYS A 152 -8.37 18.88 9.57
C LYS A 152 -8.59 17.37 9.37
N CYS A 153 -8.60 16.59 10.45
CA CYS A 153 -8.74 15.14 10.42
C CYS A 153 -9.67 14.65 11.52
N CYS A 154 -9.15 14.05 12.59
CA CYS A 154 -9.98 13.38 13.60
C CYS A 154 -10.78 14.34 14.49
N ASP A 155 -10.40 15.61 14.63
CA ASP A 155 -11.17 16.54 15.45
C ASP A 155 -12.59 16.74 14.91
N LEU A 156 -12.77 16.69 13.59
CA LEU A 156 -14.07 16.76 12.91
C LEU A 156 -14.98 15.57 13.27
N LEU A 157 -14.37 14.42 13.59
CA LEU A 157 -15.06 13.21 14.02
C LEU A 157 -15.50 13.26 15.50
N LEU A 158 -15.05 14.25 16.27
CA LEU A 158 -15.54 14.48 17.63
C LEU A 158 -16.72 15.47 17.66
N SER A 159 -16.85 16.31 16.63
CA SER A 159 -17.83 17.42 16.60
C SER A 159 -19.22 17.06 16.05
N THR A 160 -19.37 15.98 15.29
CA THR A 160 -20.68 15.56 14.77
C THR A 160 -21.39 14.70 15.82
N LYS A 161 -22.46 15.24 16.41
CA LYS A 161 -23.31 14.55 17.39
C LYS A 161 -23.95 13.30 16.78
N HIS A 162 -24.08 12.25 17.58
CA HIS A 162 -24.88 11.07 17.30
C HIS A 162 -26.29 11.48 16.86
N SER A 163 -26.74 10.97 15.72
CA SER A 163 -28.17 10.84 15.38
C SER A 163 -28.48 9.35 15.37
#